data_AF-A0A972QQ23-F1
#
_entry.id   AF-A0A972QQ23-F1
#
_cell.length_a   1.000
_cell.length_b   1.000
_cell.length_c   1.000
_cell.angle_alpha   90.00
_cell.angle_beta   90.00
_cell.angle_gamma   90.00
#
_symmetry.space_group_name_H-M   'P 1'
#
loop_
_entity.id
_entity.type
_entity.pdbx_description
1 polymer ?
#
loop_
_entity_poly.entity_id
_entity_poly.type
_entity_poly.pdbx_seq_one_letter_code
_entity_poly.pdbx_strand_id
1 'polypeptide(L)'
;MADTPKPEETAKIDHKSPLFQGWMDTPTEIRPGIYCYGGNPKNLKYVDMPNPREWNPLDDDWKLPENWEEIIREGFKDRLDRFRSFKLFMDICVRCGACADKCHFFIGSGDPKNMPVMRA
;
A
#
# COMPACT_ATOMS: atom_id res chain seq x y z
N MET A 1 -23.28 11.70 1.93
CA MET A 1 -23.25 11.04 0.61
C MET A 1 -21.90 11.39 0.01
N ALA A 2 -21.11 10.41 -0.41
CA ALA A 2 -19.80 10.69 -1.01
C ALA A 2 -20.03 11.42 -2.34
N ASP A 3 -19.47 12.62 -2.49
CA ASP A 3 -19.46 13.32 -3.78
C ASP A 3 -18.75 12.42 -4.78
N THR A 4 -19.51 11.84 -5.70
CA THR A 4 -18.96 10.90 -6.68
C THR A 4 -18.43 11.74 -7.84
N PRO A 5 -17.10 11.77 -8.09
CA PRO A 5 -16.53 12.58 -9.15
C PRO A 5 -17.06 12.15 -10.52
N LYS A 6 -17.11 13.08 -11.47
CA LYS A 6 -17.61 12.79 -12.81
C LYS A 6 -16.67 11.81 -13.53
N PRO A 7 -17.16 10.93 -14.42
CA PRO A 7 -16.31 10.01 -15.19
C PRO A 7 -15.18 10.70 -15.97
N GLU A 8 -15.43 11.93 -16.44
CA GLU A 8 -14.46 12.75 -17.16
C GLU A 8 -13.32 13.25 -16.25
N GLU A 9 -13.58 13.39 -14.95
CA GLU A 9 -12.59 13.81 -13.97
C GLU A 9 -11.75 12.62 -13.52
N THR A 10 -12.36 11.45 -13.34
CA THR A 10 -11.64 10.22 -13.00
C THR A 10 -10.81 9.65 -14.15
N ALA A 11 -11.18 9.93 -15.40
CA ALA A 11 -10.40 9.53 -16.58
C ALA A 11 -9.10 10.35 -16.79
N LYS A 12 -8.94 11.50 -16.11
CA LYS A 12 -7.77 12.36 -16.22
C LYS A 12 -6.64 11.89 -15.29
N ILE A 13 -6.03 10.77 -15.64
CA ILE A 13 -4.89 10.21 -14.89
C ILE A 13 -3.59 10.53 -15.64
N ASP A 14 -2.62 11.13 -14.96
CA ASP A 14 -1.27 11.28 -15.49
C ASP A 14 -0.44 10.03 -15.16
N HIS A 15 -0.04 9.30 -16.20
CA HIS A 15 0.79 8.10 -16.08
C HIS A 15 2.28 8.39 -16.25
N LYS A 16 2.69 9.65 -16.39
CA LYS A 16 4.10 10.00 -16.50
C LYS A 16 4.80 9.62 -15.22
N SER A 17 5.66 8.61 -15.31
CA SER A 17 6.53 8.23 -14.21
C SER A 17 7.46 9.40 -13.87
N PRO A 18 7.52 9.85 -12.60
CA PRO A 18 8.37 10.96 -12.19
C PRO A 18 9.84 10.51 -12.04
N LEU A 19 10.42 9.99 -13.12
CA LEU A 19 11.77 9.39 -13.19
C LEU A 19 12.88 10.29 -12.63
N PHE A 20 12.69 11.61 -12.66
CA PHE A 20 13.72 12.60 -12.30
C PHE A 20 13.37 13.47 -11.09
N GLN A 21 12.21 13.27 -10.45
CA GLN A 21 11.75 14.09 -9.31
C GLN A 21 12.04 13.47 -7.93
N GLY A 22 12.85 12.40 -7.86
CA GLY A 22 13.24 11.82 -6.57
C GLY A 22 12.05 11.22 -5.81
N TRP A 23 11.33 10.28 -6.43
CA TRP A 23 10.09 9.73 -5.87
C TRP A 23 10.24 9.04 -4.51
N MET A 24 11.46 8.68 -4.10
CA MET A 24 11.75 8.01 -2.83
C MET A 24 11.46 8.90 -1.63
N ASP A 25 11.58 10.22 -1.80
CA ASP A 25 11.51 11.20 -0.71
C ASP A 25 10.16 11.95 -0.68
N THR A 26 9.28 11.75 -1.66
CA THR A 26 7.96 12.39 -1.69
C THR A 26 7.08 11.83 -0.56
N PRO A 27 6.51 12.66 0.34
CA PRO A 27 5.63 12.19 1.42
C PRO A 27 4.29 11.66 0.90
N THR A 28 3.68 10.69 1.60
CA THR A 28 2.38 10.12 1.23
C THR A 28 1.26 11.04 1.66
N GLU A 29 0.39 11.41 0.73
CA GLU A 29 -0.83 12.15 1.04
C GLU A 29 -2.02 11.20 1.15
N ILE A 30 -2.57 11.08 2.36
CA ILE A 30 -3.79 10.29 2.59
C ILE A 30 -4.99 11.12 2.17
N ARG A 31 -5.51 10.85 0.96
CA ARG A 31 -6.70 11.53 0.42
C ARG A 31 -7.95 10.65 0.55
N PRO A 32 -9.14 11.22 0.83
CA PRO A 32 -10.40 10.48 0.80
C PRO A 32 -10.56 9.68 -0.49
N GLY A 33 -10.84 8.38 -0.38
CA GLY A 33 -11.02 7.48 -1.52
C GLY A 33 -9.76 6.76 -2.03
N ILE A 34 -8.57 7.05 -1.50
CA ILE A 34 -7.30 6.42 -1.93
C ILE A 34 -6.78 5.38 -0.91
N TYR A 35 -7.31 5.37 0.32
CA TYR A 35 -6.90 4.44 1.38
C TYR A 35 -7.93 3.32 1.63
N CYS A 36 -7.45 2.18 2.13
CA CYS A 36 -8.30 1.08 2.55
C CYS A 36 -8.84 1.33 3.96
N TYR A 37 -10.15 1.30 4.13
CA TYR A 37 -10.79 1.39 5.44
C TYR A 37 -10.52 0.13 6.28
N GLY A 38 -10.46 0.31 7.60
CA GLY A 38 -10.37 -0.79 8.55
C GLY A 38 -11.58 -1.73 8.43
N GLY A 39 -11.33 -3.04 8.47
CA GLY A 39 -12.39 -4.04 8.47
C GLY A 39 -13.21 -3.99 9.76
N ASN A 40 -14.50 -4.33 9.69
CA ASN A 40 -15.37 -4.37 10.88
C ASN A 40 -14.82 -5.41 11.90
N PRO A 41 -14.55 -5.02 13.17
CA PRO A 41 -13.97 -5.92 14.16
C PRO A 41 -14.76 -7.21 14.40
N LYS A 42 -16.09 -7.16 14.27
CA LYS A 42 -16.95 -8.35 14.41
C LYS A 42 -16.67 -9.37 13.32
N ASN A 43 -16.50 -8.91 12.08
CA ASN A 43 -16.23 -9.77 10.93
C ASN A 43 -14.82 -10.35 11.00
N LEU A 44 -13.85 -9.54 11.41
CA LEU A 44 -12.46 -10.00 11.59
C LEU A 44 -12.37 -11.10 12.66
N LYS A 45 -13.07 -10.95 13.79
CA LYS A 45 -13.17 -12.00 14.84
C LYS A 45 -13.85 -13.26 14.31
N TYR A 46 -14.90 -13.10 13.51
CA TYR A 46 -15.63 -14.25 12.96
C TYR A 46 -14.76 -15.15 12.07
N VAL A 47 -13.85 -14.56 11.29
CA VAL A 47 -12.90 -15.30 10.42
C VAL A 47 -11.55 -15.58 11.08
N ASP A 48 -11.45 -15.39 12.40
CA ASP A 48 -10.23 -15.59 13.19
C ASP A 48 -9.01 -14.81 12.65
N MET A 49 -9.25 -13.60 12.14
CA MET A 49 -8.18 -12.71 11.71
C MET A 49 -7.45 -12.10 12.92
N PRO A 50 -6.11 -11.94 12.84
CA PRO A 50 -5.33 -11.39 13.94
C PRO A 50 -5.63 -9.89 14.17
N ASN A 51 -5.49 -9.46 15.43
CA ASN A 51 -5.64 -8.07 15.87
C ASN A 51 -6.94 -7.36 15.41
N PRO A 52 -8.13 -7.92 15.69
CA PRO A 52 -9.40 -7.33 15.31
C PRO A 52 -9.75 -6.11 16.17
N ARG A 53 -9.68 -4.91 15.60
CA ARG A 53 -9.90 -3.64 16.30
C ARG A 53 -10.51 -2.58 15.39
N GLU A 54 -11.11 -1.56 16.00
CA GLU A 54 -11.64 -0.40 15.29
C GLU A 54 -10.55 0.68 15.17
N TRP A 55 -10.20 1.02 13.92
CA TRP A 55 -9.18 2.00 13.57
C TRP A 55 -9.49 2.65 12.22
N ASN A 56 -9.02 3.88 12.01
CA ASN A 56 -9.14 4.61 10.75
C ASN A 56 -7.75 5.13 10.31
N PRO A 57 -7.35 4.99 9.03
CA PRO A 57 -6.11 5.58 8.52
C PRO A 57 -5.97 7.09 8.70
N LEU A 58 -7.09 7.81 8.92
CA LEU A 58 -7.10 9.25 9.20
C LEU A 58 -6.85 9.58 10.68
N ASP A 59 -6.91 8.61 11.58
CA ASP A 59 -6.63 8.83 13.00
C ASP A 59 -5.11 8.80 13.24
N ASP A 60 -4.63 9.62 14.18
CA ASP A 60 -3.21 9.65 14.58
C ASP A 60 -2.78 8.35 15.28
N ASP A 61 -3.70 7.69 15.99
CA ASP A 61 -3.45 6.43 16.70
C ASP A 61 -4.22 5.26 16.06
N TRP A 62 -3.47 4.32 15.48
CA TRP A 62 -4.02 3.13 14.86
C TRP A 62 -4.23 1.97 15.86
N LYS A 63 -3.99 2.18 17.16
CA LYS A 63 -4.19 1.21 18.23
C LYS A 63 -3.44 -0.09 17.98
N LEU A 64 -2.20 0.02 17.49
CA LEU A 64 -1.34 -1.12 17.24
C LEU A 64 -0.84 -1.70 18.58
N PRO A 65 -0.61 -3.02 18.68
CA PRO A 65 0.04 -3.59 19.84
C PRO A 65 1.46 -3.04 19.96
N GLU A 66 1.99 -2.91 21.18
CA GLU A 66 3.31 -2.31 21.43
C GLU A 66 4.44 -2.98 20.63
N ASN A 67 4.35 -4.29 20.39
CA ASN A 67 5.32 -5.08 19.64
C ASN A 67 4.98 -5.25 18.15
N TRP A 68 4.15 -4.37 17.56
CA TRP A 68 3.71 -4.49 16.16
C TRP A 68 4.90 -4.57 15.18
N GLU A 69 5.97 -3.84 15.43
CA GLU A 69 7.14 -3.78 14.54
C GLU A 69 7.86 -5.14 14.52
N GLU A 70 8.00 -5.77 15.68
CA GLU A 70 8.61 -7.09 15.82
C GLU A 70 7.78 -8.16 15.10
N ILE A 71 6.46 -8.16 15.31
CA ILE A 71 5.52 -9.07 14.63
C ILE A 71 5.69 -9.01 13.11
N ILE A 72 5.81 -7.80 12.55
CA ILE A 72 6.01 -7.61 11.11
C ILE A 72 7.39 -8.10 10.68
N ARG A 73 8.45 -7.76 11.42
CA ARG A 73 9.83 -8.17 11.09
C ARG A 73 9.99 -9.69 11.09
N GLU A 74 9.46 -10.37 12.09
CA GLU A 74 9.50 -11.83 12.19
C GLU A 74 8.67 -12.48 11.08
N GLY A 75 7.45 -11.98 10.84
CA GLY A 75 6.60 -12.48 9.77
C GLY A 75 7.22 -12.31 8.38
N PHE A 76 7.93 -11.20 8.16
CA PHE A 76 8.64 -10.94 6.90
C PHE A 76 9.82 -11.90 6.73
N LYS A 77 10.61 -12.10 7.80
CA LYS A 77 11.73 -13.05 7.82
C LYS A 77 11.29 -14.48 7.52
N ASP A 78 10.23 -14.97 8.17
CA ASP A 78 9.68 -16.31 7.92
C ASP A 78 9.31 -16.51 6.43
N ARG A 79 8.67 -15.50 5.81
CA ARG A 79 8.29 -15.56 4.40
C ARG A 79 9.50 -15.55 3.47
N LEU A 80 10.53 -14.76 3.78
CA LEU A 80 11.77 -14.75 3.01
C LEU A 80 12.52 -16.08 3.08
N ASP A 81 12.50 -16.74 4.24
CA ASP A 81 13.15 -18.05 4.44
C ASP A 81 12.37 -19.18 3.75
N ARG A 82 11.04 -19.12 3.75
CA ARG A 82 10.17 -20.13 3.14
C ARG A 82 10.03 -20.00 1.62
N PHE A 83 10.05 -18.78 1.08
CA PHE A 83 9.72 -18.52 -0.32
C PHE A 83 10.89 -17.90 -1.09
N ARG A 84 11.63 -18.75 -1.83
CA ARG A 84 12.73 -18.31 -2.70
C ARG A 84 12.27 -17.27 -3.72
N SER A 85 11.08 -17.42 -4.31
CA SER A 85 10.54 -16.46 -5.28
C SER A 85 10.40 -15.07 -4.64
N PHE A 86 9.83 -14.99 -3.44
CA PHE A 86 9.69 -13.75 -2.69
C PHE A 86 11.05 -13.12 -2.39
N LYS A 87 12.01 -13.92 -1.91
CA LYS A 87 13.38 -13.47 -1.65
C LYS A 87 14.06 -12.92 -2.90
N LEU A 88 13.96 -13.63 -4.03
CA LEU A 88 14.52 -13.19 -5.30
C LEU A 88 13.85 -11.90 -5.79
N PHE A 89 12.52 -11.78 -5.72
CA PHE A 89 11.82 -10.58 -6.15
C PHE A 89 12.24 -9.34 -5.35
N MET A 90 12.52 -9.50 -4.05
CA MET A 90 13.04 -8.42 -3.20
C MET A 90 14.50 -8.08 -3.50
N ASP A 91 15.32 -9.08 -3.82
CA ASP A 91 16.76 -8.91 -4.09
C ASP A 91 17.07 -8.30 -5.47
N ILE A 92 16.33 -8.70 -6.52
CA ILE A 92 16.58 -8.24 -7.89
C ILE A 92 16.03 -6.84 -8.19
N CYS A 93 15.12 -6.32 -7.35
CA CYS A 93 14.45 -5.06 -7.60
C CYS A 93 15.42 -3.88 -7.39
N VAL A 94 15.96 -3.35 -8.49
CA VAL A 94 16.82 -2.14 -8.48
C VAL A 94 16.03 -0.83 -8.35
N ARG A 95 14.74 -0.90 -8.01
CA ARG A 95 13.84 0.26 -7.84
C ARG A 95 13.82 1.23 -9.03
N CYS A 96 13.98 0.72 -10.26
CA CYS A 96 14.08 1.54 -11.48
C CYS A 96 12.75 2.09 -12.03
N GLY A 97 11.59 1.59 -11.57
CA GLY A 97 10.29 2.03 -12.07
C GLY A 97 9.86 1.42 -13.41
N ALA A 98 10.66 0.55 -14.04
CA ALA A 98 10.35 -0.03 -15.34
C ALA A 98 9.07 -0.89 -15.38
N CYS A 99 8.59 -1.35 -14.22
CA CYS A 99 7.34 -2.10 -14.10
C CYS A 99 6.09 -1.22 -13.87
N ALA A 100 6.24 0.10 -13.74
CA ALA A 100 5.16 1.00 -13.34
C ALA A 100 4.00 0.98 -14.34
N ASP A 101 4.29 0.96 -15.64
CA ASP A 101 3.30 0.98 -16.72
C ASP A 101 2.45 -0.31 -16.81
N LYS A 102 2.83 -1.38 -16.09
CA LYS A 102 2.07 -2.63 -15.99
C LYS A 102 1.32 -2.77 -14.67
N CYS A 103 1.55 -1.86 -13.72
CA CYS A 103 0.95 -1.96 -12.41
C CYS A 103 -0.50 -1.47 -12.44
N HIS A 104 -1.47 -2.37 -12.22
CA HIS A 104 -2.89 -2.01 -12.16
C HIS A 104 -3.20 -0.88 -11.17
N PHE A 105 -2.51 -0.85 -10.02
CA PHE A 105 -2.70 0.20 -9.02
C PHE A 105 -2.15 1.55 -9.50
N PHE A 106 -1.00 1.58 -10.18
CA PHE A 106 -0.45 2.80 -10.76
C PHE A 106 -1.31 3.27 -11.95
N ILE A 107 -1.77 2.37 -12.81
CA ILE A 107 -2.67 2.70 -13.93
C ILE A 107 -4.00 3.26 -13.41
N GLY A 108 -4.55 2.69 -12.33
CA GLY A 108 -5.82 3.16 -11.78
C GLY A 108 -5.74 4.47 -11.00
N SER A 109 -4.55 4.89 -10.55
CA SER A 109 -4.40 6.06 -9.65
C SER A 109 -3.46 7.14 -10.16
N GLY A 110 -2.52 6.83 -11.05
CA GLY A 110 -1.40 7.70 -11.41
C GLY A 110 -0.40 7.94 -10.28
N ASP A 111 -0.61 7.34 -9.10
CA ASP A 111 0.21 7.58 -7.90
C ASP A 111 1.43 6.64 -7.85
N PRO A 112 2.66 7.16 -7.95
CA PRO A 112 3.89 6.37 -7.81
C PRO A 112 3.99 5.59 -6.49
N LYS A 113 3.26 5.96 -5.44
CA LYS A 113 3.26 5.20 -4.17
C LYS A 113 2.46 3.91 -4.26
N ASN A 114 1.67 3.75 -5.31
CA ASN A 114 0.91 2.55 -5.59
C ASN A 114 1.65 1.54 -6.47
N MET A 115 2.83 1.88 -7.02
CA MET A 115 3.66 0.92 -7.74
C MET A 115 4.58 0.09 -6.80
N PRO A 116 5.01 -1.11 -7.21
CA PRO A 116 5.87 -1.99 -6.40
C PRO A 116 7.17 -1.34 -5.93
N VAL A 117 7.74 -0.42 -6.72
CA VAL A 117 9.01 0.25 -6.40
C VAL A 117 8.97 1.04 -5.10
N MET A 118 7.82 1.66 -4.81
CA MET A 118 7.61 2.50 -3.62
C MET A 118 6.97 1.75 -2.45
N ARG A 119 6.56 0.49 -2.65
CA ARG A 119 5.94 -0.36 -1.63
C ARG A 119 6.88 -1.47 -1.12
N ALA A 120 8.05 -1.63 -1.73
CA ALA A 120 9.07 -2.60 -1.38
C ALA A 120 10.18 -2.00 -0.51
#